data_AF-R9LDT4-F1
#
_entry.id   AF-R9LDT4-F1
#
_cell.length_a   1.000
_cell.length_b   1.000
_cell.length_c   1.000
_cell.angle_alpha   90.00
_cell.angle_beta   90.00
_cell.angle_gamma   90.00
#
_symmetry.space_group_name_H-M   'P 1'
#
loop_
_entity.id
_entity.type
_entity.pdbx_description
1 polymer ?
#
loop_
_entity_poly.entity_id
_entity_poly.type
_entity_poly.pdbx_seq_one_letter_code
_entity_poly.pdbx_strand_id
1 'polypeptide(L)'
;MAYTLEIKQIVDYPRVRIHRELIQKLLADESLSRRGDCRLFSFMVLCSYANFRSSRLRIDGVSHLIGPGEWICSLREMAGWFGCSRLYQATAILEELVQGGFLTFWMLPGTKLVRYRILNWGAFNTVLEYECRCQKDCGFFFFPISFGKRLMEGTRCSERDIIMDLWLNTIYKDGRIKGAEIGPVVYFRDGSGDPLTSCSSLALRWGVSKTTASRILARLDRLGYLNVLTFSGRHGTVIYLENYLSVMFQISDLPIHKEDVALQLQLKTGRPEEESCVPSEKISVSKRIMLELLPKLLQSLAAWGFFCCSCKKKSVKLYPLSPACNRWKLEVSCKSRTASVENSSRYCFEIRVTEGSG
;
A
#
# COMPACT_ATOMS: atom_id res chain seq x y z
N MET A 1 2.71 16.74 -29.93
CA MET A 1 3.37 16.14 -28.74
C MET A 1 2.41 15.10 -28.18
N ALA A 2 2.81 13.82 -28.14
CA ALA A 2 1.97 12.78 -27.56
C ALA A 2 2.15 12.81 -26.03
N TYR A 3 1.10 13.17 -25.31
CA TYR A 3 1.10 13.12 -23.86
C TYR A 3 0.78 11.69 -23.41
N THR A 4 1.65 11.10 -22.59
CA THR A 4 1.37 9.82 -21.93
C THR A 4 0.82 10.09 -20.55
N LEU A 5 -0.41 9.65 -20.29
CA LEU A 5 -1.02 9.73 -18.96
C LEU A 5 -0.45 8.62 -18.08
N GLU A 6 0.03 8.99 -16.91
CA GLU A 6 0.58 8.06 -15.93
C GLU A 6 -0.20 8.14 -14.62
N ILE A 7 -0.65 6.99 -14.12
CA ILE A 7 -1.44 6.89 -12.90
C ILE A 7 -0.50 6.60 -11.73
N LYS A 8 -0.44 7.52 -10.76
CA LYS A 8 0.42 7.44 -9.57
C LYS A 8 -0.33 7.87 -8.32
N GLN A 9 0.05 7.29 -7.19
CA GLN A 9 -0.27 7.78 -5.85
C GLN A 9 1.04 8.17 -5.18
N ILE A 10 1.30 9.47 -5.08
CA ILE A 10 2.60 10.01 -4.66
C ILE A 10 2.70 10.23 -3.14
N VAL A 11 3.92 10.14 -2.61
CA VAL A 11 4.19 10.24 -1.17
C VAL A 11 4.09 11.66 -0.60
N ASP A 12 4.15 12.70 -1.41
CA ASP A 12 4.03 14.09 -0.91
C ASP A 12 2.60 14.59 -0.88
N TYR A 13 1.68 13.90 -1.57
CA TYR A 13 0.30 14.39 -1.65
C TYR A 13 -0.35 14.23 -0.26
N PRO A 14 -0.82 15.33 0.36
CA PRO A 14 -1.21 15.35 1.78
C PRO A 14 -2.62 14.79 2.04
N ARG A 15 -3.32 14.42 0.97
CA ARG A 15 -4.69 13.91 0.99
C ARG A 15 -4.75 12.58 0.24
N VAL A 16 -5.69 11.73 0.58
CA VAL A 16 -5.94 10.47 -0.13
C VAL A 16 -7.38 10.47 -0.61
N ARG A 17 -7.60 10.00 -1.84
CA ARG A 17 -8.94 9.78 -2.38
C ARG A 17 -9.52 8.52 -1.73
N ILE A 18 -10.70 8.64 -1.14
CA ILE A 18 -11.44 7.56 -0.50
C ILE A 18 -12.77 7.40 -1.24
N HIS A 19 -12.98 6.25 -1.86
CA HIS A 19 -14.23 5.94 -2.55
C HIS A 19 -15.32 5.60 -1.53
N ARG A 20 -16.53 6.11 -1.74
CA ARG A 20 -17.67 5.84 -0.84
C ARG A 20 -18.03 4.37 -0.84
N GLU A 21 -17.95 3.73 -2.01
CA GLU A 21 -18.18 2.31 -2.18
C GLU A 21 -17.26 1.45 -1.30
N LEU A 22 -15.98 1.82 -1.16
CA LEU A 22 -15.06 1.14 -0.23
C LEU A 22 -15.58 1.20 1.21
N ILE A 23 -16.00 2.37 1.65
CA ILE A 23 -16.53 2.56 3.00
C ILE A 23 -17.81 1.74 3.19
N GLN A 24 -18.73 1.74 2.22
CA GLN A 24 -19.95 0.93 2.30
C GLN A 24 -19.65 -0.58 2.31
N LYS A 25 -18.69 -1.04 1.51
CA LYS A 25 -18.22 -2.45 1.51
C LYS A 25 -17.68 -2.84 2.89
N LEU A 26 -16.77 -2.05 3.46
CA LEU A 26 -16.21 -2.31 4.79
C LEU A 26 -17.27 -2.20 5.91
N LEU A 27 -18.26 -1.32 5.73
CA LEU A 27 -19.35 -1.15 6.67
C LEU A 27 -20.26 -2.39 6.72
N ALA A 28 -20.57 -2.93 5.53
CA ALA A 28 -21.39 -4.12 5.33
C ALA A 28 -20.67 -5.43 5.70
N ASP A 29 -19.33 -5.45 5.69
CA ASP A 29 -18.58 -6.66 6.02
C ASP A 29 -18.64 -6.97 7.53
N GLU A 30 -19.44 -7.97 7.90
CA GLU A 30 -19.60 -8.44 9.27
C GLU A 30 -18.46 -9.33 9.76
N SER A 31 -17.60 -9.81 8.86
CA SER A 31 -16.43 -10.63 9.24
C SER A 31 -15.35 -9.80 9.93
N LEU A 32 -15.36 -8.48 9.73
CA LEU A 32 -14.41 -7.53 10.31
C LEU A 32 -14.80 -7.15 11.74
N SER A 33 -13.85 -7.30 12.67
CA SER A 33 -14.00 -6.88 14.05
C SER A 33 -14.22 -5.37 14.17
N ARG A 34 -15.28 -4.99 14.89
CA ARG A 34 -15.60 -3.60 15.26
C ARG A 34 -15.04 -3.20 16.63
N ARG A 35 -14.22 -4.06 17.26
CA ARG A 35 -13.70 -3.83 18.61
C ARG A 35 -12.50 -2.88 18.56
N GLY A 36 -12.69 -1.67 19.07
CA GLY A 36 -11.66 -0.63 19.19
C GLY A 36 -12.27 0.66 19.73
N ASP A 37 -11.44 1.54 20.23
CA ASP A 37 -11.80 2.92 20.60
C ASP A 37 -11.28 3.95 19.58
N CYS A 38 -10.47 3.52 18.60
CA CYS A 38 -10.12 4.36 17.45
C CYS A 38 -11.37 4.81 16.67
N ARG A 39 -11.38 6.07 16.24
CA ARG A 39 -12.52 6.69 15.53
C ARG A 39 -12.24 6.97 14.06
N LEU A 40 -11.16 6.42 13.51
CA LEU A 40 -10.79 6.62 12.11
C LEU A 40 -11.89 6.14 11.17
N PHE A 41 -12.32 4.89 11.29
CA PHE A 41 -13.34 4.32 10.43
C PHE A 41 -14.69 5.00 10.65
N SER A 42 -15.10 5.22 11.90
CA SER A 42 -16.34 5.93 12.23
C SER A 42 -16.41 7.31 11.58
N PHE A 43 -15.32 8.07 11.65
CA PHE A 43 -15.25 9.39 11.02
C PHE A 43 -15.27 9.31 9.48
N MET A 44 -14.62 8.31 8.90
CA MET A 44 -14.68 8.07 7.44
C MET A 44 -16.07 7.65 6.96
N VAL A 45 -16.83 6.91 7.77
CA VAL A 45 -18.25 6.63 7.49
C VAL A 45 -19.04 7.93 7.43
N LEU A 46 -18.89 8.83 8.41
CA LEU A 46 -19.55 10.13 8.38
C LEU A 46 -19.14 10.97 7.15
N CYS A 47 -17.86 10.97 6.78
CA CYS A 47 -17.37 11.62 5.56
C CYS A 47 -18.01 11.03 4.28
N SER A 48 -18.24 9.71 4.24
CA SER A 48 -18.86 9.06 3.07
C SER A 48 -20.31 9.49 2.86
N TYR A 49 -21.03 9.83 3.93
CA TYR A 49 -22.40 10.34 3.87
C TYR A 49 -22.47 11.87 3.71
N ALA A 50 -21.42 12.61 4.06
CA ALA A 50 -21.39 14.06 3.92
C ALA A 50 -21.63 14.52 2.47
N ASN A 51 -22.32 15.64 2.29
CA ASN A 51 -22.64 16.15 0.96
C ASN A 51 -21.46 16.88 0.32
N PHE A 52 -21.25 16.70 -0.99
CA PHE A 52 -20.35 17.61 -1.73
C PHE A 52 -20.98 18.98 -1.96
N ARG A 53 -22.30 19.01 -2.15
CA ARG A 53 -23.07 20.16 -2.60
C ARG A 53 -24.37 20.24 -1.81
N SER A 54 -25.00 21.41 -1.87
CA SER A 54 -26.35 21.56 -1.31
C SER A 54 -27.34 20.62 -2.02
N SER A 55 -28.18 19.95 -1.24
CA SER A 55 -29.26 19.12 -1.76
C SER A 55 -30.44 19.11 -0.78
N ARG A 56 -31.66 18.92 -1.29
CA ARG A 56 -32.84 18.69 -0.45
C ARG A 56 -33.05 17.20 -0.21
N LEU A 57 -33.13 16.82 1.07
CA LEU A 57 -33.48 15.47 1.49
C LEU A 57 -34.83 15.50 2.21
N ARG A 58 -35.70 14.55 1.91
CA ARG A 58 -36.99 14.42 2.58
C ARG A 58 -36.93 13.28 3.59
N ILE A 59 -37.18 13.58 4.85
CA ILE A 59 -37.26 12.61 5.96
C ILE A 59 -38.58 12.85 6.68
N ASP A 60 -39.34 11.78 6.95
CA ASP A 60 -40.62 11.83 7.66
C ASP A 60 -41.58 12.92 7.12
N GLY A 61 -41.60 13.09 5.79
CA GLY A 61 -42.45 14.07 5.11
C GLY A 61 -41.92 15.51 5.10
N VAL A 62 -40.87 15.83 5.88
CA VAL A 62 -40.24 17.16 5.98
C VAL A 62 -39.03 17.27 5.06
N SER A 63 -38.91 18.37 4.33
CA SER A 63 -37.76 18.65 3.46
C SER A 63 -36.68 19.41 4.21
N HIS A 64 -35.49 18.83 4.31
CA HIS A 64 -34.30 19.44 4.90
C HIS A 64 -33.31 19.87 3.81
N LEU A 65 -32.82 21.11 3.89
CA LEU A 65 -31.69 21.57 3.08
C LEU A 65 -30.38 21.15 3.74
N ILE A 66 -29.64 20.27 3.07
CA ILE A 66 -28.34 19.75 3.51
C ILE A 66 -27.26 20.44 2.69
N GLY A 67 -26.37 21.18 3.33
CA GLY A 67 -25.25 21.88 2.69
C GLY A 67 -24.02 21.00 2.47
N PRO A 68 -22.95 21.56 1.87
CA PRO A 68 -21.66 20.88 1.74
C PRO A 68 -21.07 20.47 3.10
N GLY A 69 -20.50 19.27 3.17
CA GLY A 69 -19.95 18.68 4.38
C GLY A 69 -21.00 18.19 5.38
N GLU A 70 -22.29 18.31 5.06
CA GLU A 70 -23.36 17.97 6.00
C GLU A 70 -24.09 16.67 5.66
N TRP A 71 -24.71 16.10 6.68
CA TRP A 71 -25.69 15.05 6.53
C TRP A 71 -26.69 15.06 7.69
N ILE A 72 -27.86 14.47 7.47
CA ILE A 72 -28.91 14.25 8.47
C ILE A 72 -29.41 12.82 8.38
N CYS A 73 -29.51 12.14 9.51
CA CYS A 73 -30.00 10.77 9.62
C CYS A 73 -30.59 10.53 11.01
N SER A 74 -31.24 9.39 11.22
CA SER A 74 -31.64 8.98 12.56
C SER A 74 -30.44 8.58 13.42
N LEU A 75 -30.55 8.76 14.73
CA LEU A 75 -29.54 8.26 15.68
C LEU A 75 -29.41 6.73 15.62
N ARG A 76 -30.46 6.02 15.20
CA ARG A 76 -30.45 4.57 15.03
C ARG A 76 -29.60 4.13 13.86
N GLU A 77 -29.72 4.80 12.71
CA GLU A 77 -28.86 4.55 11.56
C GLU A 77 -27.39 4.77 11.93
N MET A 78 -27.11 5.88 12.61
CA MET A 78 -25.75 6.19 13.05
C MET A 78 -25.19 5.16 14.03
N ALA A 79 -25.99 4.68 14.99
CA ALA A 79 -25.59 3.59 15.88
C ALA A 79 -25.30 2.30 15.09
N GLY A 80 -26.09 2.00 14.04
CA GLY A 80 -25.83 0.91 13.12
C GLY A 80 -24.49 1.05 12.41
N TRP A 81 -24.18 2.25 11.91
CA TRP A 81 -22.91 2.55 11.24
C TRP A 81 -21.69 2.33 12.14
N PHE A 82 -21.77 2.77 13.39
CA PHE A 82 -20.69 2.61 14.36
C PHE A 82 -20.66 1.21 15.01
N GLY A 83 -21.65 0.35 14.73
CA GLY A 83 -21.79 -0.94 15.39
C GLY A 83 -22.09 -0.83 16.88
N CYS A 84 -22.71 0.25 17.31
CA CYS A 84 -23.12 0.47 18.69
C CYS A 84 -24.38 -0.33 19.02
N SER A 85 -24.37 -1.03 20.15
CA SER A 85 -25.57 -1.71 20.65
C SER A 85 -26.56 -0.74 21.30
N ARG A 86 -26.07 0.41 21.80
CA ARG A 86 -26.87 1.41 22.51
C ARG A 86 -26.71 2.78 21.87
N LEU A 87 -27.80 3.54 21.77
CA LEU A 87 -27.81 4.84 21.09
C LEU A 87 -26.87 5.87 21.73
N TYR A 88 -26.71 5.85 23.07
CA TYR A 88 -25.79 6.79 23.74
C TYR A 88 -24.32 6.56 23.37
N GLN A 89 -23.94 5.36 22.92
CA GLN A 89 -22.57 5.11 22.47
C GLN A 89 -22.32 5.85 21.15
N ALA A 90 -23.33 5.95 20.30
CA ALA A 90 -23.22 6.72 19.05
C ALA A 90 -23.08 8.22 19.32
N THR A 91 -23.81 8.75 20.32
CA THR A 91 -23.63 10.15 20.73
C THR A 91 -22.25 10.40 21.34
N ALA A 92 -21.75 9.48 22.17
CA ALA A 92 -20.39 9.58 22.73
C ALA A 92 -19.31 9.62 21.63
N ILE A 93 -19.43 8.79 20.59
CA ILE A 93 -18.52 8.82 19.44
C ILE A 93 -18.56 10.19 18.73
N LEU A 94 -19.74 10.77 18.56
CA LEU A 94 -19.85 12.11 17.97
C LEU A 94 -19.20 13.17 18.87
N GLU A 95 -19.41 13.10 20.18
CA GLU A 95 -18.83 14.03 21.15
C GLU A 95 -17.30 13.96 21.14
N GLU A 96 -16.71 12.75 21.10
CA GLU A 96 -15.27 12.57 20.93
C GLU A 96 -14.76 13.21 19.63
N LEU A 97 -15.49 13.05 18.52
CA LEU A 97 -15.14 13.67 17.23
C LEU A 97 -15.27 15.20 17.24
N VAL A 98 -16.23 15.75 17.99
CA VAL A 98 -16.36 17.19 18.23
C VAL A 98 -15.18 17.72 19.05
N GLN A 99 -14.85 17.05 20.16
CA GLN A 99 -13.71 17.41 21.01
C GLN A 99 -12.40 17.38 20.22
N GLY A 100 -12.25 16.42 19.30
CA GLY A 100 -11.13 16.35 18.37
C GLY A 100 -11.15 17.40 17.25
N GLY A 101 -12.18 18.24 17.15
CA GLY A 101 -12.29 19.28 16.12
C GLY A 101 -12.48 18.74 14.70
N PHE A 102 -13.14 17.59 14.55
CA PHE A 102 -13.38 16.94 13.25
C PHE A 102 -14.74 17.27 12.66
N LEU A 103 -15.75 17.50 13.49
CA LEU A 103 -17.12 17.81 13.07
C LEU A 103 -17.85 18.66 14.11
N THR A 104 -19.02 19.19 13.74
CA THR A 104 -20.06 19.63 14.67
C THR A 104 -21.32 18.80 14.45
N PHE A 105 -22.14 18.62 15.48
CA PHE A 105 -23.44 17.96 15.34
C PHE A 105 -24.50 18.61 16.25
N TRP A 106 -25.76 18.39 15.90
CA TRP A 106 -26.91 18.82 16.68
C TRP A 106 -28.05 17.83 16.54
N MET A 107 -28.74 17.60 17.66
CA MET A 107 -29.99 16.86 17.69
C MET A 107 -31.12 17.78 17.26
N LEU A 108 -31.97 17.33 16.34
CA LEU A 108 -33.14 18.12 15.93
C LEU A 108 -34.22 18.02 17.02
N PRO A 109 -34.64 19.14 17.64
CA PRO A 109 -35.61 19.12 18.75
C PRO A 109 -36.91 18.41 18.38
N GLY A 110 -37.44 17.61 19.31
CA GLY A 110 -38.68 16.85 19.10
C GLY A 110 -38.57 15.70 18.10
N THR A 111 -37.37 15.39 17.59
CA THR A 111 -37.13 14.28 16.65
C THR A 111 -36.07 13.32 17.18
N LYS A 112 -35.86 12.21 16.47
CA LYS A 112 -34.73 11.28 16.68
C LYS A 112 -33.61 11.48 15.64
N LEU A 113 -33.60 12.64 14.98
CA LEU A 113 -32.66 12.96 13.91
C LEU A 113 -31.43 13.69 14.46
N VAL A 114 -30.28 13.31 13.92
CA VAL A 114 -29.00 13.95 14.13
C VAL A 114 -28.60 14.60 12.82
N ARG A 115 -28.18 15.86 12.88
CA ARG A 115 -27.50 16.52 11.77
C ARG A 115 -26.07 16.82 12.17
N TYR A 116 -25.13 16.57 11.28
CA TYR A 116 -23.72 16.87 11.51
C TYR A 116 -23.11 17.58 10.30
N ARG A 117 -21.99 18.25 10.56
CA ARG A 117 -21.16 18.94 9.56
C ARG A 117 -19.69 18.59 9.79
N ILE A 118 -19.05 18.04 8.76
CA ILE A 118 -17.61 17.79 8.75
C ILE A 118 -16.86 19.12 8.65
N LEU A 119 -15.97 19.38 9.59
CA LEU A 119 -15.16 20.60 9.58
C LEU A 119 -14.12 20.55 8.47
N ASN A 120 -13.80 21.72 7.89
CA ASN A 120 -12.85 21.87 6.78
C ASN A 120 -13.20 21.08 5.50
N TRP A 121 -14.44 20.63 5.34
CA TRP A 121 -14.87 19.84 4.18
C TRP A 121 -14.49 20.51 2.86
N GLY A 122 -14.83 21.79 2.68
CA GLY A 122 -14.54 22.55 1.45
C GLY A 122 -13.05 22.74 1.15
N ALA A 123 -12.19 22.79 2.19
CA ALA A 123 -10.74 22.90 2.02
C ALA A 123 -10.14 21.59 1.48
N PHE A 124 -10.71 20.45 1.86
CA PHE A 124 -10.26 19.14 1.39
C PHE A 124 -10.96 18.72 0.09
N ASN A 125 -12.20 19.14 -0.08
CA ASN A 125 -13.11 18.75 -1.15
C ASN A 125 -13.65 20.01 -1.82
N THR A 126 -13.04 20.41 -2.93
CA THR A 126 -13.46 21.59 -3.68
C THR A 126 -14.90 21.43 -4.15
N VAL A 127 -15.78 22.31 -3.67
CA VAL A 127 -17.21 22.33 -3.99
C VAL A 127 -17.42 23.07 -5.31
N LEU A 128 -18.28 22.52 -6.17
CA LEU A 128 -18.74 23.19 -7.39
C LEU A 128 -20.08 23.89 -7.09
N GLU A 129 -20.29 25.09 -7.64
CA GLU A 129 -21.28 26.07 -7.17
C GLU A 129 -22.77 25.76 -7.42
N TYR A 130 -23.14 24.59 -7.96
CA TYR A 130 -24.54 24.25 -8.26
C TYR A 130 -25.09 23.07 -7.42
N GLU A 131 -26.40 23.09 -7.15
CA GLU A 131 -27.12 22.03 -6.43
C GLU A 131 -27.20 20.74 -7.25
N CYS A 132 -26.94 19.59 -6.63
CA CYS A 132 -27.05 18.27 -7.28
C CYS A 132 -27.32 17.18 -6.25
N ARG A 133 -28.04 16.11 -6.64
CA ARG A 133 -28.28 14.95 -5.76
C ARG A 133 -26.96 14.24 -5.50
N CYS A 134 -26.57 14.13 -4.23
CA CYS A 134 -25.36 13.44 -3.83
C CYS A 134 -25.64 11.95 -3.63
N GLN A 135 -25.21 11.13 -4.60
CA GLN A 135 -25.22 9.67 -4.49
C GLN A 135 -24.28 9.22 -3.35
N LYS A 136 -24.72 8.26 -2.54
CA LYS A 136 -24.01 7.80 -1.31
C LYS A 136 -23.29 6.48 -1.51
N ASP A 137 -23.74 5.73 -2.49
CA ASP A 137 -23.22 4.49 -3.03
C ASP A 137 -22.08 4.71 -4.03
N CYS A 138 -21.98 5.88 -4.66
CA CYS A 138 -20.95 6.17 -5.67
C CYS A 138 -20.12 7.42 -5.36
N GLY A 139 -18.98 7.56 -6.04
CA GLY A 139 -18.08 8.71 -5.92
C GLY A 139 -17.03 8.55 -4.82
N PHE A 140 -16.29 9.63 -4.55
CA PHE A 140 -15.16 9.65 -3.61
C PHE A 140 -15.07 10.97 -2.88
N PHE A 141 -14.31 11.04 -1.80
CA PHE A 141 -13.88 12.26 -1.12
C PHE A 141 -12.38 12.25 -0.84
N PHE A 142 -11.79 13.42 -0.68
CA PHE A 142 -10.41 13.55 -0.22
C PHE A 142 -10.36 13.60 1.30
N PHE A 143 -9.49 12.77 1.86
CA PHE A 143 -9.24 12.66 3.29
C PHE A 143 -7.80 13.10 3.62
N PRO A 144 -7.59 14.03 4.57
CA PRO A 144 -6.25 14.45 4.98
C PRO A 144 -5.52 13.35 5.78
N ILE A 145 -4.27 13.07 5.41
CA ILE A 145 -3.46 12.05 6.12
C ILE A 145 -3.18 12.46 7.57
N SER A 146 -3.03 13.77 7.82
CA SER A 146 -2.84 14.32 9.16
C SER A 146 -4.03 14.03 10.09
N PHE A 147 -5.25 14.00 9.56
CA PHE A 147 -6.43 13.63 10.35
C PHE A 147 -6.39 12.15 10.72
N GLY A 148 -5.94 11.30 9.79
CA GLY A 148 -5.72 9.88 10.05
C GLY A 148 -4.76 9.66 11.22
N LYS A 149 -3.60 10.33 11.21
CA LYS A 149 -2.63 10.23 12.31
C LYS A 149 -3.24 10.62 13.66
N ARG A 150 -3.92 11.78 13.73
CA ARG A 150 -4.57 12.28 14.95
C ARG A 150 -5.67 11.36 15.50
N LEU A 151 -6.45 10.72 14.62
CA LEU A 151 -7.52 9.78 15.04
C LEU A 151 -6.98 8.45 15.56
N MET A 152 -5.74 8.10 15.22
CA MET A 152 -5.10 6.85 15.61
C MET A 152 -4.28 6.99 16.90
N GLU A 153 -3.75 8.19 17.16
CA GLU A 153 -2.89 8.49 18.31
C GLU A 153 -3.52 8.07 19.64
N GLY A 154 -2.83 7.19 20.37
CA GLY A 154 -3.24 6.75 21.71
C GLY A 154 -4.47 5.84 21.76
N THR A 155 -4.95 5.35 20.62
CA THR A 155 -6.15 4.51 20.53
C THR A 155 -5.82 3.06 20.16
N ARG A 156 -6.71 2.15 20.54
CA ARG A 156 -6.77 0.77 20.09
C ARG A 156 -7.65 0.65 18.85
N CYS A 157 -7.04 0.26 17.75
CA CYS A 157 -7.68 0.17 16.44
C CYS A 157 -8.49 -1.11 16.28
N SER A 158 -9.66 -0.99 15.64
CA SER A 158 -10.40 -2.12 15.09
C SER A 158 -9.78 -2.62 13.78
N GLU A 159 -10.25 -3.75 13.25
CA GLU A 159 -9.78 -4.24 11.95
C GLU A 159 -10.12 -3.27 10.81
N ARG A 160 -11.27 -2.58 10.91
CA ARG A 160 -11.69 -1.57 9.94
C ARG A 160 -10.82 -0.31 10.01
N ASP A 161 -10.43 0.12 11.21
CA ASP A 161 -9.49 1.23 11.38
C ASP A 161 -8.12 0.87 10.78
N ILE A 162 -7.66 -0.36 10.99
CA ILE A 162 -6.39 -0.86 10.44
C ILE A 162 -6.41 -0.86 8.91
N ILE A 163 -7.47 -1.38 8.28
CA ILE A 163 -7.60 -1.36 6.82
C ILE A 163 -7.53 0.10 6.29
N MET A 164 -8.25 1.02 6.94
CA MET A 164 -8.22 2.42 6.51
C MET A 164 -6.88 3.10 6.76
N ASP A 165 -6.19 2.78 7.85
CA ASP A 165 -4.84 3.25 8.12
C ASP A 165 -3.86 2.79 7.03
N LEU A 166 -3.92 1.51 6.64
CA LEU A 166 -3.11 0.97 5.54
C LEU A 166 -3.46 1.67 4.22
N TRP A 167 -4.75 1.90 3.93
CA TRP A 167 -5.20 2.64 2.74
C TRP A 167 -4.63 4.05 2.66
N LEU A 168 -4.66 4.80 3.77
CA LEU A 168 -4.12 6.16 3.81
C LEU A 168 -2.61 6.22 3.57
N ASN A 169 -1.89 5.14 3.90
CA ASN A 169 -0.45 5.04 3.75
C ASN A 169 -0.03 4.27 2.49
N THR A 170 -0.96 3.93 1.61
CA THR A 170 -0.64 3.21 0.37
C THR A 170 -0.10 4.15 -0.70
N ILE A 171 0.97 3.72 -1.37
CA ILE A 171 1.70 4.42 -2.43
C ILE A 171 1.73 3.53 -3.67
N TYR A 172 1.64 4.14 -4.85
CA TYR A 172 1.63 3.40 -6.12
C TYR A 172 2.40 4.18 -7.18
N LYS A 173 3.38 3.51 -7.80
CA LYS A 173 4.25 4.07 -8.84
C LYS A 173 4.92 5.39 -8.44
N ASP A 174 5.37 5.52 -7.19
CA ASP A 174 6.25 6.61 -6.80
C ASP A 174 7.68 6.06 -6.70
N GLY A 175 8.54 6.44 -7.63
CA GLY A 175 9.91 5.89 -7.75
C GLY A 175 10.82 6.17 -6.55
N ARG A 176 10.37 6.98 -5.58
CA ARG A 176 11.06 7.20 -4.31
C ARG A 176 10.81 6.09 -3.29
N ILE A 177 9.75 5.30 -3.47
CA ILE A 177 9.34 4.24 -2.56
C ILE A 177 9.61 2.89 -3.20
N LYS A 178 10.50 2.10 -2.59
CA LYS A 178 10.77 0.74 -3.08
C LYS A 178 9.49 -0.09 -3.02
N GLY A 179 9.28 -0.99 -3.98
CA GLY A 179 8.06 -1.82 -4.04
C GLY A 179 6.87 -1.16 -4.73
N ALA A 180 6.81 0.17 -4.81
CA ALA A 180 5.64 0.89 -5.36
C ALA A 180 5.44 0.68 -6.87
N GLU A 181 6.49 0.26 -7.59
CA GLU A 181 6.42 -0.10 -9.01
C GLU A 181 5.78 -1.48 -9.25
N ILE A 182 5.89 -2.39 -8.28
CA ILE A 182 5.27 -3.73 -8.36
C ILE A 182 3.76 -3.62 -8.09
N GLY A 183 3.37 -2.80 -7.12
CA GLY A 183 1.97 -2.67 -6.73
C GLY A 183 1.72 -1.62 -5.65
N PRO A 184 0.46 -1.50 -5.19
CA PRO A 184 0.04 -0.55 -4.16
C PRO A 184 0.61 -0.95 -2.80
N VAL A 185 1.81 -0.44 -2.48
CA VAL A 185 2.57 -0.77 -1.28
C VAL A 185 2.25 0.17 -0.14
N VAL A 186 2.12 -0.35 1.08
CA VAL A 186 1.95 0.46 2.29
C VAL A 186 3.30 1.03 2.72
N TYR A 187 3.34 2.35 2.89
CA TYR A 187 4.51 3.09 3.37
C TYR A 187 4.11 4.21 4.34
N PHE A 188 4.54 4.11 5.60
CA PHE A 188 4.13 5.02 6.68
C PHE A 188 4.81 6.40 6.70
N ARG A 189 5.39 6.83 5.57
CA ARG A 189 5.92 8.18 5.33
C ARG A 189 6.91 8.64 6.41
N ASP A 190 7.88 7.79 6.72
CA ASP A 190 8.95 8.04 7.69
C ASP A 190 10.20 8.69 7.07
N GLY A 191 10.18 8.98 5.77
CA GLY A 191 11.30 9.56 5.01
C GLY A 191 12.35 8.56 4.52
N SER A 192 12.27 7.28 4.89
CA SER A 192 13.26 6.26 4.49
C SER A 192 13.16 5.79 3.03
N GLY A 193 11.98 5.89 2.41
CA GLY A 193 11.69 5.26 1.11
C GLY A 193 11.59 3.73 1.17
N ASP A 194 11.65 3.13 2.37
CA ASP A 194 11.62 1.69 2.59
C ASP A 194 10.26 1.26 3.17
N PRO A 195 9.49 0.38 2.50
CA PRO A 195 8.19 -0.06 2.97
C PRO A 195 8.24 -1.11 4.09
N LEU A 196 9.43 -1.59 4.46
CA LEU A 196 9.56 -2.63 5.48
C LEU A 196 9.09 -2.13 6.85
N THR A 197 8.13 -2.85 7.43
CA THR A 197 7.59 -2.58 8.77
C THR A 197 7.68 -3.82 9.66
N SER A 198 7.74 -3.62 10.97
CA SER A 198 7.74 -4.71 11.94
C SER A 198 6.38 -4.84 12.61
N CYS A 199 6.01 -6.07 12.99
CA CYS A 199 4.80 -6.28 13.82
C CYS A 199 4.85 -5.49 15.14
N SER A 200 6.05 -5.18 15.66
CA SER A 200 6.19 -4.34 16.85
C SER A 200 5.81 -2.88 16.57
N SER A 201 6.25 -2.33 15.43
CA SER A 201 5.93 -0.97 14.99
C SER A 201 4.44 -0.82 14.71
N LEU A 202 3.84 -1.82 14.04
CA LEU A 202 2.41 -1.87 13.76
C LEU A 202 1.58 -2.00 15.04
N ALA A 203 2.02 -2.84 15.98
CA ALA A 203 1.36 -3.00 17.26
C ALA A 203 1.30 -1.69 18.06
N LEU A 204 2.41 -0.95 18.11
CA LEU A 204 2.45 0.37 18.73
C LEU A 204 1.50 1.34 18.03
N ARG A 205 1.52 1.38 16.70
CA ARG A 205 0.66 2.25 15.88
C ARG A 205 -0.82 1.98 16.08
N TRP A 206 -1.20 0.71 16.22
CA TRP A 206 -2.60 0.30 16.32
C TRP A 206 -3.10 0.13 17.75
N GLY A 207 -2.27 0.40 18.76
CA GLY A 207 -2.62 0.22 20.18
C GLY A 207 -2.99 -1.22 20.53
N VAL A 208 -2.33 -2.20 19.93
CA VAL A 208 -2.56 -3.64 20.17
C VAL A 208 -1.26 -4.35 20.53
N SER A 209 -1.35 -5.60 21.02
CA SER A 209 -0.16 -6.42 21.23
C SER A 209 0.48 -6.84 19.90
N LYS A 210 1.79 -7.11 19.89
CA LYS A 210 2.52 -7.66 18.73
C LYS A 210 1.86 -8.94 18.17
N THR A 211 1.44 -9.84 19.05
CA THR A 211 0.73 -11.08 18.69
C THR A 211 -0.62 -10.78 18.04
N THR A 212 -1.31 -9.74 18.48
CA THR A 212 -2.59 -9.33 17.91
C THR A 212 -2.42 -8.66 16.56
N ALA A 213 -1.44 -7.77 16.39
CA ALA A 213 -1.11 -7.18 15.09
C ALA A 213 -0.80 -8.26 14.03
N SER A 214 0.04 -9.25 14.38
CA SER A 214 0.36 -10.36 13.48
C SER A 214 -0.88 -11.19 13.11
N ARG A 215 -1.75 -11.49 14.09
CA ARG A 215 -2.98 -12.25 13.86
C ARG A 215 -3.97 -11.49 12.97
N ILE A 216 -4.09 -10.17 13.16
CA ILE A 216 -4.93 -9.31 12.33
C ILE A 216 -4.42 -9.31 10.90
N LEU A 217 -3.12 -9.09 10.68
CA LEU A 217 -2.52 -9.13 9.35
C LEU A 217 -2.79 -10.47 8.64
N ALA A 218 -2.51 -11.59 9.29
CA ALA A 218 -2.77 -12.93 8.72
C ALA A 218 -4.26 -13.22 8.49
N ARG A 219 -5.17 -12.57 9.23
CA ARG A 219 -6.61 -12.68 8.99
C ARG A 219 -7.02 -11.84 7.78
N LEU A 220 -6.59 -10.59 7.71
CA LEU A 220 -6.92 -9.68 6.60
C LEU A 220 -6.34 -10.16 5.26
N ASP A 221 -5.16 -10.77 5.29
CA ASP A 221 -4.54 -11.46 4.16
C ASP A 221 -5.42 -12.62 3.65
N ARG A 222 -5.87 -13.51 4.55
CA ARG A 222 -6.81 -14.59 4.21
C ARG A 222 -8.17 -14.14 3.72
N LEU A 223 -8.64 -12.97 4.18
CA LEU A 223 -9.89 -12.36 3.71
C LEU A 223 -9.72 -11.64 2.35
N GLY A 224 -8.50 -11.57 1.81
CA GLY A 224 -8.23 -10.94 0.51
C GLY A 224 -8.21 -9.42 0.54
N TYR A 225 -7.95 -8.80 1.70
CA TYR A 225 -7.73 -7.35 1.81
C TYR A 225 -6.28 -6.96 1.59
N LEU A 226 -5.34 -7.84 1.95
CA LEU A 226 -3.90 -7.59 1.95
C LEU A 226 -3.17 -8.73 1.25
N ASN A 227 -1.96 -8.44 0.80
CA ASN A 227 -0.92 -9.42 0.52
C ASN A 227 0.27 -9.12 1.42
N VAL A 228 0.44 -9.94 2.45
CA VAL A 228 1.42 -9.74 3.54
C VAL A 228 2.66 -10.59 3.31
N LEU A 229 3.74 -9.93 2.88
CA LEU A 229 5.02 -10.58 2.58
C LEU A 229 6.00 -10.42 3.73
N THR A 230 6.19 -11.48 4.51
CA THR A 230 7.14 -11.49 5.64
C THR A 230 8.48 -12.09 5.23
N PHE A 231 9.56 -11.37 5.47
CA PHE A 231 10.92 -11.80 5.14
C PHE A 231 11.65 -12.30 6.40
N SER A 232 12.43 -13.37 6.25
CA SER A 232 13.19 -13.99 7.32
C SER A 232 14.23 -13.04 7.93
N GLY A 233 14.64 -13.27 9.18
CA GLY A 233 15.65 -12.46 9.86
C GLY A 233 15.14 -11.09 10.36
N ARG A 234 15.97 -10.05 10.27
CA ARG A 234 15.65 -8.68 10.73
C ARG A 234 14.94 -7.82 9.68
N HIS A 235 14.58 -8.39 8.53
CA HIS A 235 14.13 -7.61 7.37
C HIS A 235 12.71 -7.07 7.54
N GLY A 236 11.80 -7.78 8.20
CA GLY A 236 10.45 -7.30 8.50
C GLY A 236 9.40 -7.75 7.48
N THR A 237 8.30 -7.00 7.40
CA THR A 237 7.11 -7.33 6.61
C THR A 237 6.82 -6.18 5.64
N VAL A 238 6.49 -6.52 4.39
CA VAL A 238 5.93 -5.60 3.40
C VAL A 238 4.46 -5.93 3.22
N ILE A 239 3.63 -4.90 3.10
CA ILE A 239 2.18 -5.04 2.96
C ILE A 239 1.77 -4.38 1.66
N TYR A 240 1.09 -5.13 0.80
CA TYR A 240 0.40 -4.61 -0.37
C TYR A 240 -1.10 -4.68 -0.14
N LEU A 241 -1.85 -3.69 -0.64
CA LEU A 241 -3.30 -3.72 -0.61
C LEU A 241 -3.86 -4.47 -1.81
N GLU A 242 -4.72 -5.44 -1.54
CA GLU A 242 -5.53 -6.09 -2.57
C GLU A 242 -6.73 -5.22 -2.93
N ASN A 243 -7.17 -5.25 -4.18
CA ASN A 243 -8.29 -4.47 -4.72
C ASN A 243 -8.09 -2.94 -4.74
N TYR A 244 -6.89 -2.43 -4.39
CA TYR A 244 -6.65 -0.99 -4.34
C TYR A 244 -6.73 -0.34 -5.72
N LEU A 245 -6.08 -0.91 -6.74
CA LEU A 245 -6.10 -0.34 -8.08
C LEU A 245 -7.50 -0.45 -8.71
N SER A 246 -8.23 -1.52 -8.38
CA SER A 246 -9.61 -1.71 -8.84
C SER A 246 -10.52 -0.59 -8.31
N VAL A 247 -10.44 -0.29 -7.01
CA VAL A 247 -11.24 0.77 -6.39
C VAL A 247 -10.81 2.17 -6.84
N MET A 248 -9.50 2.43 -6.91
CA MET A 248 -8.98 3.79 -7.15
C MET A 248 -8.98 4.17 -8.63
N PHE A 249 -8.73 3.20 -9.51
CA PHE A 249 -8.42 3.43 -10.92
C PHE A 249 -9.21 2.54 -11.88
N GLN A 250 -10.05 1.62 -11.39
CA GLN A 250 -10.77 0.64 -12.22
C GLN A 250 -9.80 -0.25 -13.03
N ILE A 251 -8.65 -0.57 -12.44
CA ILE A 251 -7.61 -1.42 -13.03
C ILE A 251 -7.48 -2.68 -12.17
N SER A 252 -7.37 -3.85 -12.78
CA SER A 252 -7.13 -5.09 -12.05
C SER A 252 -5.75 -5.09 -11.38
N ASP A 253 -5.70 -5.55 -10.13
CA ASP A 253 -4.44 -5.79 -9.46
C ASP A 253 -3.70 -6.99 -10.10
N LEU A 254 -2.39 -6.87 -10.23
CA LEU A 254 -1.53 -7.96 -10.69
C LEU A 254 -1.08 -8.78 -9.47
N PRO A 255 -0.93 -10.10 -9.59
CA PRO A 255 -0.43 -10.93 -8.50
C PRO A 255 1.00 -10.50 -8.13
N ILE A 256 1.22 -10.26 -6.84
CA ILE A 256 2.51 -9.83 -6.31
C ILE A 256 3.20 -11.02 -5.66
N HIS A 257 4.34 -11.41 -6.22
CA HIS A 257 5.13 -12.52 -5.71
C HIS A 257 6.24 -12.06 -4.76
N LYS A 258 6.50 -12.88 -3.74
CA LYS A 258 7.47 -12.58 -2.69
C LYS A 258 8.89 -12.40 -3.23
N GLU A 259 9.24 -13.17 -4.25
CA GLU A 259 10.54 -13.20 -4.90
C GLU A 259 10.82 -11.88 -5.64
N ASP A 260 9.83 -11.34 -6.34
CA ASP A 260 9.94 -10.07 -7.07
C ASP A 260 10.18 -8.90 -6.10
N VAL A 261 9.43 -8.91 -4.98
CA VAL A 261 9.56 -7.92 -3.92
C VAL A 261 10.90 -8.05 -3.21
N ALA A 262 11.38 -9.28 -2.95
CA ALA A 262 12.70 -9.52 -2.37
C ALA A 262 13.81 -8.95 -3.26
N LEU A 263 13.71 -9.17 -4.58
CA LEU A 263 14.67 -8.68 -5.56
C LEU A 263 14.70 -7.14 -5.59
N GLN A 264 13.53 -6.50 -5.62
CA GLN A 264 13.43 -5.03 -5.64
C GLN A 264 13.95 -4.39 -4.35
N LEU A 265 13.71 -5.04 -3.20
CA LEU A 265 14.18 -4.58 -1.90
C LEU A 265 15.63 -4.99 -1.59
N GLN A 266 16.28 -5.75 -2.48
CA GLN A 266 17.63 -6.27 -2.31
C GLN A 266 17.77 -7.15 -1.05
N LEU A 267 16.73 -7.92 -0.72
CA LEU A 267 16.67 -8.79 0.45
C LEU A 267 17.23 -10.19 0.14
N LYS A 268 17.96 -10.77 1.09
CA LYS A 268 18.39 -12.18 1.02
C LYS A 268 17.22 -13.05 1.45
N THR A 269 16.59 -13.79 0.54
CA THR A 269 15.57 -14.80 0.86
C THR A 269 16.25 -16.07 1.40
N GLY A 270 16.15 -16.32 2.70
CA GLY A 270 16.71 -17.51 3.35
C GLY A 270 15.73 -18.68 3.38
N ARG A 271 16.16 -19.86 2.92
CA ARG A 271 15.70 -21.17 3.42
C ARG A 271 16.21 -21.35 4.86
N PRO A 272 15.55 -22.12 5.75
CA PRO A 272 15.97 -22.21 7.15
C PRO A 272 17.33 -22.93 7.26
N GLU A 273 18.27 -22.30 7.97
CA GLU A 273 19.62 -22.79 8.26
C GLU A 273 19.56 -23.77 9.46
N GLU A 274 20.09 -24.98 9.28
CA GLU A 274 20.54 -25.82 10.40
C GLU A 274 21.90 -25.30 10.89
N GLU A 275 22.05 -25.23 12.20
CA GLU A 275 23.20 -24.67 12.91
C GLU A 275 24.51 -25.40 12.57
N SER A 276 25.59 -24.66 12.32
CA SER A 276 26.92 -25.07 12.82
C SER A 276 27.87 -23.87 12.95
N CYS A 277 28.66 -23.93 14.03
CA CYS A 277 29.62 -22.93 14.49
C CYS A 277 30.95 -22.94 13.71
N VAL A 278 31.78 -21.93 14.03
CA VAL A 278 33.25 -21.73 13.88
C VAL A 278 33.81 -21.14 12.55
N PRO A 279 34.95 -20.39 12.59
CA PRO A 279 35.00 -19.02 12.07
C PRO A 279 36.02 -18.79 10.93
N SER A 280 35.78 -17.71 10.18
CA SER A 280 36.74 -16.82 9.52
C SER A 280 37.92 -17.43 8.73
N GLU A 281 37.81 -17.50 7.40
CA GLU A 281 38.95 -17.27 6.51
C GLU A 281 38.52 -16.82 5.10
N LYS A 282 39.28 -15.90 4.50
CA LYS A 282 39.03 -15.32 3.17
C LYS A 282 39.31 -16.37 2.08
N ILE A 283 38.31 -16.72 1.27
CA ILE A 283 38.51 -17.54 0.06
C ILE A 283 38.26 -16.68 -1.18
N SER A 284 39.30 -16.57 -2.02
CA SER A 284 39.21 -16.07 -3.39
C SER A 284 38.87 -17.22 -4.33
N VAL A 285 37.79 -17.12 -5.10
CA VAL A 285 37.25 -18.20 -5.94
C VAL A 285 38.17 -18.50 -7.15
N SER A 286 38.49 -19.78 -7.39
CA SER A 286 39.43 -20.20 -8.45
C SER A 286 38.83 -20.20 -9.87
N LYS A 287 39.71 -19.99 -10.87
CA LYS A 287 39.40 -19.85 -12.32
C LYS A 287 38.59 -21.02 -12.93
N ARG A 288 38.56 -22.21 -12.29
CA ARG A 288 37.84 -23.41 -12.78
C ARG A 288 36.32 -23.31 -12.58
N ILE A 289 35.86 -22.82 -11.42
CA ILE A 289 34.43 -22.69 -11.10
C ILE A 289 33.74 -21.70 -12.05
N MET A 290 34.46 -20.65 -12.44
CA MET A 290 33.97 -19.67 -13.43
C MET A 290 33.79 -20.25 -14.83
N LEU A 291 34.61 -21.23 -15.24
CA LEU A 291 34.47 -21.89 -16.53
C LEU A 291 33.25 -22.83 -16.59
N GLU A 292 32.81 -23.38 -15.45
CA GLU A 292 31.61 -24.22 -15.36
C GLU A 292 30.31 -23.40 -15.25
N LEU A 293 30.36 -22.23 -14.61
CA LEU A 293 29.20 -21.34 -14.46
C LEU A 293 28.88 -20.56 -15.73
N LEU A 294 29.92 -20.21 -16.51
CA LEU A 294 29.78 -19.35 -17.68
C LEU A 294 28.80 -19.89 -18.75
N PRO A 295 28.80 -21.19 -19.11
CA PRO A 295 27.81 -21.74 -20.03
C PRO A 295 26.36 -21.58 -19.55
N LYS A 296 26.11 -21.82 -18.25
CA LYS A 296 24.77 -21.70 -17.64
C LYS A 296 24.29 -20.24 -17.67
N LEU A 297 25.17 -19.31 -17.35
CA LEU A 297 24.90 -17.86 -17.42
C LEU A 297 24.56 -17.41 -18.83
N LEU A 298 25.31 -17.85 -19.84
CA LEU A 298 25.03 -17.51 -21.24
C LEU A 298 23.70 -18.08 -21.72
N GLN A 299 23.29 -19.25 -21.22
CA GLN A 299 22.00 -19.86 -21.54
C GLN A 299 20.84 -19.07 -20.92
N SER A 300 20.95 -18.63 -19.66
CA SER A 300 19.95 -17.78 -19.02
C SER A 300 19.81 -16.42 -19.71
N LEU A 301 20.94 -15.79 -20.08
CA LEU A 301 20.91 -14.53 -20.82
C LEU A 301 20.23 -14.68 -22.19
N ALA A 302 20.44 -15.80 -22.88
CA ALA A 302 19.73 -16.07 -24.12
C ALA A 302 18.21 -16.24 -23.91
N ALA A 303 17.78 -16.88 -22.82
CA ALA A 303 16.37 -17.00 -22.46
C ALA A 303 15.72 -15.64 -22.12
N TRP A 304 16.51 -14.69 -21.63
CA TRP A 304 16.08 -13.30 -21.38
C TRP A 304 16.12 -12.39 -22.61
N GLY A 305 16.33 -12.96 -23.82
CA GLY A 305 16.26 -12.21 -25.07
C GLY A 305 17.60 -11.67 -25.59
N PHE A 306 18.74 -12.00 -24.95
CA PHE A 306 20.06 -11.65 -25.47
C PHE A 306 20.54 -12.69 -26.51
N PHE A 307 20.00 -12.62 -27.73
CA PHE A 307 20.18 -13.64 -28.78
C PHE A 307 21.64 -13.97 -29.12
N CYS A 308 22.57 -13.02 -28.96
CA CYS A 308 24.00 -13.26 -29.23
C CYS A 308 24.68 -14.18 -28.20
N CYS A 309 24.08 -14.40 -27.03
CA CYS A 309 24.61 -15.31 -26.00
C CYS A 309 24.52 -16.80 -26.38
N SER A 310 23.65 -17.15 -27.34
CA SER A 310 23.56 -18.50 -27.95
C SER A 310 24.26 -18.62 -29.30
N CYS A 311 24.86 -17.54 -29.81
CA CYS A 311 25.46 -17.56 -31.15
C CYS A 311 26.77 -18.37 -31.20
N LYS A 312 27.01 -19.11 -32.29
CA LYS A 312 28.29 -19.81 -32.53
C LYS A 312 29.48 -18.86 -32.78
N LYS A 313 29.21 -17.58 -33.09
CA LYS A 313 30.23 -16.54 -33.36
C LYS A 313 30.43 -15.57 -32.20
N LYS A 314 29.91 -15.91 -31.00
CA LYS A 314 30.10 -15.10 -29.80
C LYS A 314 31.57 -15.16 -29.36
N SER A 315 32.13 -14.01 -29.01
CA SER A 315 33.37 -13.90 -28.25
C SER A 315 33.02 -13.40 -26.86
N VAL A 316 33.58 -14.05 -25.85
CA VAL A 316 33.25 -13.80 -24.45
C VAL A 316 34.55 -13.46 -23.73
N LYS A 317 34.57 -12.32 -23.05
CA LYS A 317 35.69 -11.88 -22.22
C LYS A 317 35.19 -11.63 -20.80
N LEU A 318 35.97 -12.07 -19.83
CA LEU A 318 35.64 -11.92 -18.42
C LEU A 318 36.81 -11.21 -17.73
N TYR A 319 36.50 -10.11 -17.05
CA TYR A 319 37.48 -9.28 -16.33
C TYR A 319 37.14 -9.22 -14.85
N PRO A 320 38.11 -9.38 -13.93
CA PRO A 320 37.88 -9.07 -12.52
C PRO A 320 37.73 -7.55 -12.36
N LEU A 321 36.67 -7.09 -11.70
CA LEU A 321 36.43 -5.66 -11.46
C LEU A 321 37.26 -5.15 -10.27
N SER A 322 37.65 -6.03 -9.34
CA SER A 322 38.56 -5.70 -8.24
C SER A 322 39.23 -6.99 -7.72
N PRO A 323 40.54 -6.97 -7.38
CA PRO A 323 41.22 -8.12 -6.79
C PRO A 323 40.63 -8.57 -5.44
N ALA A 324 39.88 -7.69 -4.76
CA ALA A 324 39.34 -7.91 -3.41
C ALA A 324 37.82 -8.16 -3.36
N CYS A 325 37.14 -8.25 -4.52
CA CYS A 325 35.69 -8.39 -4.57
C CYS A 325 35.28 -9.43 -5.62
N ASN A 326 34.33 -10.32 -5.30
CA ASN A 326 33.82 -11.36 -6.21
C ASN A 326 32.92 -10.79 -7.33
N ARG A 327 33.30 -9.65 -7.91
CA ARG A 327 32.62 -8.95 -8.99
C ARG A 327 33.44 -9.03 -10.27
N TRP A 328 32.78 -9.40 -11.34
CA TRP A 328 33.37 -9.65 -12.64
C TRP A 328 32.59 -8.92 -13.72
N LYS A 329 33.28 -8.41 -14.73
CA LYS A 329 32.69 -7.84 -15.93
C LYS A 329 32.70 -8.89 -17.03
N LEU A 330 31.53 -9.30 -17.48
CA LEU A 330 31.35 -10.18 -18.63
C LEU A 330 31.03 -9.35 -19.86
N GLU A 331 31.88 -9.43 -20.87
CA GLU A 331 31.65 -8.85 -22.18
C GLU A 331 31.35 -9.95 -23.19
N VAL A 332 30.18 -9.90 -23.81
CA VAL A 332 29.78 -10.78 -24.91
C VAL A 332 29.70 -9.94 -26.17
N SER A 333 30.46 -10.29 -27.20
CA SER A 333 30.43 -9.60 -28.49
C SER A 333 30.27 -10.57 -29.63
N CYS A 334 29.49 -10.20 -30.63
CA CYS A 334 29.28 -11.02 -31.83
C CYS A 334 29.60 -10.20 -33.08
N LYS A 335 30.53 -10.69 -33.91
CA LYS A 335 30.80 -10.10 -35.23
C LYS A 335 29.93 -10.83 -36.26
N SER A 336 28.84 -10.19 -36.69
CA SER A 336 28.04 -10.68 -37.82
C SER A 336 28.85 -10.65 -39.11
N ARG A 337 28.66 -11.61 -40.02
CA ARG A 337 29.31 -11.64 -41.35
C ARG A 337 28.65 -10.68 -42.35
N THR A 338 27.52 -10.07 -42.01
CA THR A 338 26.67 -9.29 -42.92
C THR A 338 26.38 -7.87 -42.45
N ALA A 339 27.09 -7.38 -41.43
CA ALA A 339 26.95 -6.01 -40.98
C ALA A 339 28.27 -5.26 -41.18
N SER A 340 28.18 -4.07 -41.75
CA SER A 340 29.23 -3.06 -41.71
C SER A 340 29.80 -2.92 -40.29
N VAL A 341 31.06 -2.47 -40.20
CA VAL A 341 31.91 -2.42 -38.99
C VAL A 341 31.23 -1.76 -37.76
N GLU A 342 30.13 -1.05 -37.95
CA GLU A 342 29.36 -0.34 -36.92
C GLU A 342 28.29 -1.17 -36.19
N ASN A 343 27.87 -2.34 -36.69
CA ASN A 343 26.75 -3.12 -36.12
C ASN A 343 27.17 -4.43 -35.40
N SER A 344 28.24 -4.38 -34.59
CA SER A 344 28.57 -5.48 -33.68
C SER A 344 27.73 -5.39 -32.40
N SER A 345 26.84 -6.35 -32.14
CA SER A 345 26.14 -6.44 -30.85
C SER A 345 27.17 -6.73 -29.75
N ARG A 346 27.35 -5.77 -28.84
CA ARG A 346 28.19 -5.89 -27.65
C ARG A 346 27.33 -5.73 -26.42
N TYR A 347 27.37 -6.74 -25.55
CA TYR A 347 26.67 -6.73 -24.27
C TYR A 347 27.69 -6.81 -23.16
N CYS A 348 27.50 -5.98 -22.14
CA CYS A 348 28.36 -5.95 -20.96
C CYS A 348 27.49 -6.18 -19.73
N PHE A 349 27.87 -7.14 -18.90
CA PHE A 349 27.15 -7.53 -17.69
C PHE A 349 28.09 -7.52 -16.50
N GLU A 350 27.65 -6.99 -15.36
CA GLU A 350 28.33 -7.19 -14.09
C GLU A 350 27.82 -8.47 -13.45
N ILE A 351 28.74 -9.38 -13.11
CA ILE A 351 28.45 -10.68 -12.52
C ILE A 351 29.06 -10.72 -11.14
N ARG A 352 28.24 -11.00 -10.13
CA ARG A 352 28.71 -11.24 -8.77
C ARG A 352 28.64 -12.74 -8.48
N VAL A 353 29.75 -13.29 -8.03
CA VAL A 353 29.87 -14.71 -7.68
C VAL A 353 29.82 -14.82 -6.16
N THR A 354 28.81 -15.51 -5.65
CA THR A 354 28.69 -15.83 -4.23
C THR A 354 28.92 -17.34 -4.10
N GLU A 355 29.95 -17.75 -3.34
CA GLU A 355 30.15 -19.17 -3.05
C GLU A 355 28.92 -19.69 -2.30
N GLY A 356 28.31 -20.75 -2.83
CA GLY A 356 27.30 -21.51 -2.12
C GLY A 356 28.01 -22.45 -1.18
N SER A 357 27.71 -22.37 0.12
CA SER A 357 28.08 -23.36 1.11
C SER A 357 27.52 -24.72 0.67
N GLY A 358 28.39 -25.63 0.28
CA GLY A 358 28.05 -27.03 0.05
C GLY A 358 27.95 -27.80 1.36
#